data_AF-A0A1A7YF20-F1
#
_entry.id   AF-A0A1A7YF20-F1
#
_cell.length_a   1.000
_cell.length_b   1.000
_cell.length_c   1.000
_cell.angle_alpha   90.00
_cell.angle_beta   90.00
_cell.angle_gamma   90.00
#
_symmetry.space_group_name_H-M   'P 1'
#
loop_
_entity.id
_entity.type
_entity.pdbx_description
1 polymer ?
#
loop_
_entity_poly.entity_id
_entity_poly.type
_entity_poly.pdbx_seq_one_letter_code
_entity_poly.pdbx_strand_id
1 'polypeptide(L)'
;YEKPPLDMYAPGEMGRAVKLNLNEEEKEKEQESINRHQINVYVSDKVSLHRRLPEKWNPLCRDLKYDYKSLPTTSVVIAFYNEAW
;
A
#
# COMPACT_ATOMS: atom_id res chain seq x y z
N TYR A 1 -0.57 -16.04 -4.79
CA TYR A 1 -1.94 -15.54 -4.62
C TYR A 1 -2.22 -14.57 -5.76
N GLU A 2 -3.38 -14.70 -6.39
CA GLU A 2 -3.78 -13.79 -7.46
C GLU A 2 -4.45 -12.56 -6.86
N LYS A 3 -4.05 -11.37 -7.31
CA LYS A 3 -4.69 -10.13 -6.85
C LYS A 3 -6.15 -10.10 -7.31
N PRO A 4 -7.07 -9.54 -6.50
CA PRO A 4 -8.45 -9.32 -6.93
C PRO A 4 -8.53 -8.42 -8.18
N PRO A 5 -9.68 -8.41 -8.88
CA PRO A 5 -9.92 -7.53 -10.01
C PRO A 5 -9.62 -6.07 -9.69
N LEU A 6 -9.10 -5.34 -10.67
CA LEU A 6 -8.71 -3.95 -10.50
C LEU A 6 -9.95 -3.06 -10.44
N ASP A 7 -10.07 -2.25 -9.38
CA ASP A 7 -11.03 -1.15 -9.29
C ASP A 7 -10.30 0.19 -9.33
N MET A 8 -10.38 0.90 -10.45
CA MET A 8 -9.69 2.19 -10.66
C MET A 8 -10.24 3.34 -9.82
N TYR A 9 -11.42 3.17 -9.21
CA TYR A 9 -12.07 4.18 -8.37
C TYR A 9 -11.86 3.90 -6.87
N ALA A 10 -11.26 2.76 -6.53
CA ALA A 10 -10.94 2.44 -5.15
C ALA A 10 -9.96 3.47 -4.55
N PRO A 11 -10.14 3.85 -3.26
CA PRO A 11 -9.25 4.79 -2.60
C PRO A 11 -7.78 4.34 -2.66
N GLY A 12 -6.92 5.22 -3.17
CA GLY A 12 -5.47 5.00 -3.17
C GLY A 12 -4.97 4.03 -4.25
N GLU A 13 -5.85 3.55 -5.12
CA GLU A 13 -5.45 2.71 -6.26
C GLU A 13 -4.51 3.48 -7.19
N MET A 14 -3.54 2.77 -7.78
CA MET A 14 -2.45 3.37 -8.56
C MET A 14 -1.64 4.40 -7.76
N GLY A 15 -1.57 4.26 -6.44
CA GLY A 15 -0.79 5.12 -5.55
C GLY A 15 -1.27 6.57 -5.51
N ARG A 16 -2.54 6.82 -5.87
CA ARG A 16 -3.12 8.17 -5.87
C ARG A 16 -3.29 8.67 -4.43
N ALA A 17 -3.16 9.98 -4.23
CA ALA A 17 -3.45 10.61 -2.96
C ALA A 17 -4.94 10.44 -2.61
N VAL A 18 -5.22 10.08 -1.36
CA VAL A 18 -6.58 9.96 -0.83
C VAL A 18 -6.84 11.13 0.10
N LYS A 19 -7.95 11.82 -0.13
CA LYS A 19 -8.50 12.81 0.80
C LYS A 19 -9.95 12.45 1.02
N LEU A 20 -10.31 12.16 2.26
CA LEU A 20 -11.66 11.77 2.65
C LEU A 20 -12.43 13.03 3.08
N ASN A 21 -13.72 13.09 2.73
CA ASN A 21 -14.61 14.12 3.26
C ASN A 21 -15.21 13.60 4.56
N LEU A 22 -14.55 13.92 5.67
CA LEU A 22 -14.89 13.40 7.01
C LEU A 22 -15.83 14.34 7.76
N ASN A 23 -16.76 13.76 8.52
CA ASN A 23 -17.49 14.51 9.56
C ASN A 23 -16.59 14.75 10.80
N GLU A 24 -17.07 15.52 11.78
CA GLU A 24 -16.24 15.88 12.95
C GLU A 24 -15.81 14.67 13.78
N GLU A 25 -16.68 13.69 14.00
CA GLU A 25 -16.35 12.46 14.73
C GLU A 25 -15.27 11.62 13.99
N GLU A 26 -15.36 11.56 12.66
CA GLU A 26 -14.38 10.85 11.84
C GLU A 26 -13.02 11.57 11.81
N LYS A 27 -13.00 12.90 11.82
CA LYS A 27 -11.75 13.68 11.93
C LYS A 27 -11.05 13.45 13.27
N GLU A 28 -11.81 13.34 14.36
CA GLU A 28 -11.24 13.01 15.67
C GLU A 28 -10.55 11.63 15.64
N LYS A 29 -11.20 10.63 15.03
CA LYS A 29 -10.61 9.29 14.85
C LYS A 29 -9.37 9.32 13.96
N GLU A 30 -9.39 10.10 12.88
CA GLU A 30 -8.23 10.30 12.02
C GLU A 30 -7.05 10.89 12.83
N GLN A 31 -7.30 11.97 13.56
CA GLN A 31 -6.27 12.64 14.35
C GLN A 31 -5.73 11.76 15.48
N GLU A 32 -6.59 11.01 16.17
CA GLU A 32 -6.17 10.02 17.18
C GLU A 32 -5.26 8.95 16.55
N SER A 33 -5.63 8.45 15.37
CA SER A 33 -4.86 7.43 14.67
C SER A 33 -3.45 7.90 14.31
N ILE A 34 -3.34 9.17 13.88
CA ILE A 34 -2.07 9.84 13.58
C ILE A 34 -1.27 10.03 14.86
N ASN A 35 -1.89 10.48 15.95
CA ASN A 35 -1.19 10.68 17.21
C ASN A 35 -0.62 9.36 17.76
N ARG A 36 -1.36 8.25 17.62
CA ARG A 36 -0.95 6.94 18.14
C ARG A 36 0.16 6.28 17.32
N HIS A 37 0.07 6.29 15.99
CA HIS A 37 1.00 5.53 15.13
C HIS A 37 1.94 6.42 14.30
N GLN A 38 1.82 7.74 14.41
CA GLN A 38 2.56 8.72 13.61
C GLN A 38 2.32 8.60 12.08
N ILE A 39 1.29 7.87 11.70
CA ILE A 39 0.83 7.62 10.33
C ILE A 39 -0.69 7.72 10.33
N ASN A 40 -1.29 8.18 9.22
CA ASN A 40 -2.74 8.21 9.05
C ASN A 40 -3.30 6.79 8.80
N VAL A 41 -3.41 6.02 9.88
CA VAL A 41 -3.97 4.66 9.86
C VAL A 41 -5.45 4.69 9.47
N TYR A 42 -6.19 5.72 9.86
CA TYR A 42 -7.59 5.87 9.46
C TYR A 42 -7.77 5.85 7.93
N VAL A 43 -6.91 6.54 7.18
CA VAL A 43 -6.90 6.48 5.71
C VAL A 43 -6.37 5.13 5.22
N SER A 44 -5.34 4.58 5.87
CA SER A 44 -4.80 3.25 5.53
C SER A 44 -5.89 2.17 5.55
N ASP A 45 -6.76 2.18 6.57
CA ASP A 45 -7.87 1.23 6.73
C ASP A 45 -8.92 1.33 5.61
N LYS A 46 -8.98 2.47 4.89
CA LYS A 46 -9.87 2.68 3.74
C LYS A 46 -9.21 2.32 2.41
N VAL A 47 -7.89 2.12 2.40
CA VAL A 47 -7.11 1.77 1.21
C VAL A 47 -6.97 0.25 1.12
N SER A 48 -7.06 -0.30 -0.09
CA SER A 48 -6.94 -1.75 -0.29
C SER A 48 -5.55 -2.29 0.07
N LEU A 49 -5.50 -3.35 0.87
CA LEU A 49 -4.28 -4.14 1.13
C LEU A 49 -3.69 -4.78 -0.14
N HIS A 50 -4.48 -4.88 -1.21
CA HIS A 50 -4.07 -5.48 -2.48
C HIS A 50 -3.81 -4.46 -3.61
N ARG A 51 -3.79 -3.14 -3.29
CA ARG A 51 -3.63 -2.07 -4.29
C ARG A 51 -2.44 -2.27 -5.23
N ARG A 52 -2.56 -1.76 -6.45
CA ARG A 52 -1.47 -1.69 -7.43
C ARG A 52 -0.82 -0.32 -7.41
N LEU A 53 0.46 -0.29 -7.76
CA LEU A 53 1.23 0.93 -7.94
C LEU A 53 1.40 1.21 -9.43
N PRO A 54 1.52 2.49 -9.82
CA PRO A 54 1.81 2.83 -11.19
C PRO A 54 3.26 2.46 -11.49
N GLU A 55 3.54 1.99 -12.70
CA GLU A 55 4.92 1.77 -13.11
C GLU A 55 5.65 3.12 -13.25
N LYS A 56 6.69 3.30 -12.45
CA LYS A 56 7.54 4.50 -12.43
C LYS A 56 9.02 4.19 -12.68
N TRP A 57 9.38 2.93 -12.90
CA TRP A 57 10.75 2.52 -13.21
C TRP A 57 11.19 3.00 -14.59
N ASN A 58 12.50 2.98 -14.82
CA ASN A 58 13.06 3.21 -16.15
C ASN A 58 12.52 2.14 -17.12
N PRO A 59 12.02 2.51 -18.32
CA PRO A 59 11.52 1.54 -19.29
C PRO A 59 12.50 0.39 -19.60
N LEU A 60 13.81 0.66 -19.58
CA LEU A 60 14.85 -0.35 -19.82
C LEU A 60 14.84 -1.48 -18.78
N CYS A 61 14.26 -1.27 -17.59
CA CYS A 61 14.08 -2.33 -16.59
C CYS A 61 13.20 -3.47 -17.11
N ARG A 62 12.28 -3.20 -18.05
CA ARG A 62 11.41 -4.23 -18.67
C ARG A 62 12.18 -5.13 -19.64
N ASP A 63 13.30 -4.65 -20.18
CA ASP A 63 14.10 -5.37 -21.17
C ASP A 63 15.08 -6.35 -20.52
N LEU A 64 15.38 -6.15 -19.23
CA LEU A 64 16.21 -7.07 -18.45
C LEU A 64 15.59 -8.47 -18.40
N LYS A 65 16.41 -9.47 -18.72
CA LYS A 65 16.04 -10.89 -18.66
C LYS A 65 16.79 -11.56 -17.53
N TYR A 66 16.08 -12.40 -16.78
CA TYR A 66 16.61 -13.14 -15.65
C TYR A 66 16.44 -14.64 -15.90
N ASP A 67 17.48 -15.42 -15.60
CA ASP A 67 17.38 -16.88 -15.59
C ASP A 67 16.79 -17.35 -14.26
N TYR A 68 15.47 -17.50 -14.22
CA TYR A 68 14.73 -17.90 -13.03
C TYR A 68 15.16 -19.25 -12.45
N LYS A 69 15.86 -20.12 -13.19
CA LYS A 69 16.31 -21.43 -12.70
C LYS A 69 17.60 -21.36 -11.90
N SER A 70 18.45 -20.37 -12.16
CA SER A 70 19.73 -20.18 -11.45
C SER A 70 19.65 -19.16 -10.32
N LEU A 71 18.55 -18.41 -10.21
CA LEU A 71 18.35 -17.47 -9.11
C LEU A 71 18.26 -18.21 -7.76
N PRO A 72 18.94 -17.71 -6.71
CA PRO A 72 18.82 -18.29 -5.38
C PRO A 72 17.42 -18.07 -4.81
N THR A 73 17.00 -18.96 -3.91
CA THR A 73 15.81 -18.74 -3.10
C THR A 73 16.06 -17.66 -2.05
N THR A 74 14.99 -17.02 -1.59
CA THR A 74 15.07 -15.98 -0.56
C THR A 74 14.00 -16.19 0.50
N SER A 75 14.34 -15.79 1.72
CA SER A 75 13.41 -15.76 2.85
C SER A 75 13.11 -14.30 3.16
N VAL A 76 11.85 -13.91 3.04
CA VAL A 76 11.39 -12.58 3.45
C VAL A 76 11.05 -12.62 4.94
N VAL A 77 11.83 -11.93 5.76
CA VAL A 77 11.63 -11.85 7.22
C VAL A 77 11.28 -10.40 7.57
N ILE A 78 10.11 -10.21 8.17
CA ILE A 78 9.60 -8.88 8.58
C ILE A 78 9.38 -8.93 10.09
N ALA A 79 10.25 -8.26 10.85
CA ALA A 79 10.04 -8.02 12.27
C ALA A 79 9.23 -6.73 12.45
N PHE A 80 8.23 -6.76 13.31
CA PHE A 80 7.37 -5.61 13.59
C PHE A 80 7.19 -5.43 15.10
N TYR A 81 6.99 -4.19 15.52
CA TYR A 81 6.62 -3.85 16.90
C TYR A 81 5.58 -2.74 16.86
N ASN A 82 4.38 -3.03 17.37
CA ASN A 82 3.23 -2.11 17.40
C ASN A 82 2.86 -1.48 16.04
N GLU A 83 3.03 -2.22 14.94
CA GLU A 83 2.58 -1.79 13.61
C GLU A 83 1.04 -1.73 13.56
N ALA A 84 0.51 -0.80 12.76
CA ALA A 84 -0.91 -0.75 12.47
C ALA A 84 -1.36 -2.00 11.69
N TRP A 85 -2.64 -2.34 11.79
CA TRP A 85 -3.23 -3.52 11.15
C TRP A 85 -3.59 -3.26 9.67
#